data_AF-A0A3Q2DTK5-F1
#
_entry.id   AF-A0A3Q2DTK5-F1
#
_cell.length_a   1.000
_cell.length_b   1.000
_cell.length_c   1.000
_cell.angle_alpha   90.00
_cell.angle_beta   90.00
_cell.angle_gamma   90.00
#
_symmetry.space_group_name_H-M   'P 1'
#
loop_
_entity.id
_entity.type
_entity.pdbx_description
1 polymer ?
#
loop_
_entity_poly.entity_id
_entity_poly.type
_entity_poly.pdbx_seq_one_letter_code
_entity_poly.pdbx_strand_id
1 'polypeptide(L)'
;MKYSPGLDACAEIEGCPADESLEAVQRHAANIRERKRMLSINSAFEELRCHVPTFPYEKRLSKIDTLRLAIAYIALLREILLSGSDPKSYVDECMKNGCKNQSNAIWNTSA
;
A
#
# COMPACT_ATOMS: atom_id res chain seq x y z
N MET A 1 -45.42 -1.19 10.33
CA MET A 1 -44.39 -0.38 11.01
C MET A 1 -43.23 -0.22 10.04
N LYS A 2 -43.02 0.99 9.51
CA LYS A 2 -41.93 1.26 8.55
C LYS A 2 -40.65 1.46 9.35
N TYR A 3 -39.67 0.56 9.17
CA TYR A 3 -38.31 0.78 9.62
C TYR A 3 -37.70 1.82 8.66
N SER A 4 -37.33 2.98 9.19
CA SER A 4 -36.60 4.02 8.46
C SER A 4 -35.19 4.08 9.01
N PRO A 5 -34.22 3.33 8.46
CA PRO A 5 -32.83 3.44 8.89
C PRO A 5 -32.20 4.63 8.15
N GLY A 6 -31.82 5.69 8.87
CA GLY A 6 -31.14 6.80 8.20
C GLY A 6 -30.66 7.97 9.05
N LEU A 7 -31.06 8.09 10.33
CA LEU A 7 -30.62 9.23 11.16
C LEU A 7 -29.38 8.96 12.02
N ASP A 8 -28.98 7.70 12.21
CA ASP A 8 -27.93 7.36 13.19
C ASP A 8 -26.50 7.44 12.62
N ALA A 9 -26.32 7.74 11.33
CA ALA A 9 -24.98 7.87 10.73
C ALA A 9 -24.41 9.30 10.73
N CYS A 10 -25.17 10.29 11.23
CA CYS A 10 -24.79 11.70 11.20
C CYS A 10 -24.13 12.20 12.50
N ALA A 11 -24.09 11.38 13.56
CA ALA A 11 -23.73 11.82 14.92
C ALA A 11 -22.22 12.06 15.17
N GLU A 12 -21.35 11.93 14.16
CA GLU A 12 -19.89 12.09 14.32
C GLU A 12 -19.30 13.27 13.52
N ILE A 13 -20.13 14.15 12.93
CA ILE A 13 -19.62 15.30 12.16
C ILE A 13 -19.42 16.49 13.11
N GLU A 14 -18.27 16.54 13.79
CA GLU A 14 -17.83 17.77 14.46
C GLU A 14 -17.59 18.88 13.42
N GLY A 15 -18.47 19.90 13.43
CA GLY A 15 -18.28 21.14 12.66
C GLY A 15 -19.29 21.45 11.55
N CYS A 16 -20.47 20.80 11.48
CA CYS A 16 -21.47 21.17 10.47
C CYS A 16 -22.21 22.48 10.85
N PRO A 17 -22.17 23.55 10.03
CA PRO A 17 -23.00 24.73 10.24
C PRO A 17 -24.49 24.37 10.03
N ALA A 18 -25.36 24.92 10.87
CA ALA A 18 -26.76 24.52 11.01
C ALA A 18 -27.68 24.82 9.80
N ASP A 19 -27.14 25.30 8.67
CA ASP A 19 -27.88 25.74 7.48
C ASP A 19 -27.45 25.02 6.18
N GLU A 20 -26.89 23.80 6.31
CA GLU A 20 -26.56 22.95 5.15
C GLU A 20 -27.68 21.97 4.80
N SER A 21 -27.98 21.81 3.50
CA SER A 21 -29.00 20.85 3.03
C SER A 21 -28.63 19.42 3.43
N LEU A 22 -29.64 18.54 3.60
CA LEU A 22 -29.42 17.13 3.93
C LEU A 22 -28.46 16.43 2.96
N GLU A 23 -28.49 16.81 1.67
CA GLU A 23 -27.55 16.32 0.67
C GLU A 23 -26.10 16.76 0.93
N ALA A 24 -25.90 17.99 1.41
CA ALA A 24 -24.58 18.49 1.79
C ALA A 24 -24.03 17.74 3.00
N VAL A 25 -24.87 17.49 4.01
CA VAL A 25 -24.50 16.70 5.20
C VAL A 25 -24.12 15.26 4.81
N GLN A 26 -24.88 14.62 3.93
CA GLN A 26 -24.59 13.26 3.44
C GLN A 26 -23.28 13.21 2.64
N ARG A 27 -23.05 14.19 1.76
CA ARG A 27 -21.78 14.33 1.00
C ARG A 27 -20.60 14.55 1.95
N HIS A 28 -20.77 15.40 2.96
CA HIS A 28 -19.73 15.63 3.97
C HIS A 28 -19.40 14.35 4.73
N ALA A 29 -20.42 13.64 5.23
CA ALA A 29 -20.24 12.35 5.91
C ALA A 29 -19.50 11.33 5.03
N ALA A 30 -19.84 11.26 3.73
CA ALA A 30 -19.16 10.39 2.79
C ALA A 30 -17.68 10.75 2.59
N ASN A 31 -17.36 12.04 2.46
CA ASN A 31 -15.98 12.53 2.32
C ASN A 31 -15.13 12.19 3.56
N ILE A 32 -15.70 12.32 4.77
CA ILE A 32 -15.00 11.95 6.01
C ILE A 32 -14.70 10.45 6.05
N ARG A 33 -15.68 9.61 5.69
CA ARG A 33 -15.48 8.15 5.62
C ARG A 33 -14.38 7.80 4.62
N GLU A 34 -14.40 8.40 3.43
CA GLU A 34 -13.37 8.14 2.42
C GLU A 34 -11.99 8.61 2.87
N ARG A 35 -11.90 9.76 3.54
CA ARG A 35 -10.64 10.23 4.14
C ARG A 35 -10.12 9.24 5.17
N LYS A 36 -10.96 8.75 6.09
CA LYS A 36 -10.58 7.71 7.07
C LYS A 36 -10.09 6.43 6.38
N ARG A 37 -10.77 5.98 5.33
CA ARG A 37 -10.34 4.84 4.50
C ARG A 37 -8.96 5.06 3.90
N MET A 38 -8.73 6.22 3.28
CA MET A 38 -7.45 6.56 2.66
C MET A 38 -6.31 6.71 3.66
N LEU A 39 -6.57 7.23 4.86
CA LEU A 39 -5.58 7.27 5.95
C LEU A 39 -5.14 5.87 6.34
N SER A 40 -6.08 4.93 6.51
CA SER A 40 -5.76 3.52 6.80
C SER A 40 -4.90 2.90 5.71
N ILE A 41 -5.25 3.10 4.43
CA ILE A 41 -4.47 2.61 3.29
C ILE A 41 -3.05 3.20 3.29
N ASN A 42 -2.92 4.50 3.51
CA ASN A 42 -1.61 5.16 3.51
C ASN A 42 -0.74 4.71 4.70
N SER A 43 -1.35 4.39 5.85
CA SER A 43 -0.64 3.84 7.00
C SER A 43 -0.07 2.45 6.69
N ALA A 44 -0.90 1.54 6.15
CA ALA A 44 -0.44 0.22 5.72
C ALA A 44 0.65 0.31 4.63
N PHE A 45 0.56 1.32 3.77
CA PHE A 45 1.58 1.56 2.75
C PHE A 45 2.92 2.00 3.36
N GLU A 46 2.91 2.78 4.44
CA GLU A 46 4.13 3.16 5.14
C GLU A 46 4.75 1.96 5.87
N GLU A 47 3.91 1.13 6.49
CA GLU A 47 4.37 -0.12 7.09
C GLU A 47 5.04 -1.04 6.05
N LEU A 48 4.47 -1.14 4.85
CA LEU A 48 5.11 -1.87 3.76
C LEU A 48 6.49 -1.30 3.43
N ARG A 49 6.66 0.03 3.36
CA ARG A 49 7.97 0.65 3.09
C ARG A 49 9.02 0.25 4.12
N CYS A 50 8.65 0.12 5.39
CA CYS A 50 9.59 -0.30 6.45
C CYS A 50 10.14 -1.71 6.25
N HIS A 51 9.43 -2.58 5.52
CA HIS A 51 9.85 -3.96 5.22
C HIS A 51 10.55 -4.09 3.86
N VAL A 52 10.51 -3.04 3.04
CA VAL A 52 11.15 -3.03 1.72
C VAL A 52 12.62 -2.61 1.92
N PRO A 53 13.60 -3.38 1.42
CA PRO A 53 15.01 -3.06 1.59
C PRO A 53 15.39 -1.81 0.80
N THR A 54 15.83 -0.76 1.49
CA THR A 54 16.32 0.51 0.91
C THR A 54 17.60 0.97 1.60
N PHE A 55 18.34 1.89 0.99
CA PHE A 55 19.51 2.46 1.66
C PHE A 55 19.07 3.39 2.81
N PRO A 56 19.80 3.39 3.94
CA PRO A 56 19.60 4.44 4.94
C PRO A 56 19.84 5.79 4.26
N TYR A 57 18.94 6.75 4.50
CA TYR A 57 18.91 8.09 3.86
C TYR A 57 18.40 8.16 2.41
N GLU A 58 17.91 7.05 1.84
CA GLU A 58 17.27 7.09 0.54
C GLU A 58 15.93 7.86 0.60
N LYS A 59 15.59 8.54 -0.50
CA LYS A 59 14.33 9.26 -0.62
C LYS A 59 13.16 8.28 -0.47
N ARG A 60 12.09 8.72 0.19
CA ARG A 60 10.84 7.94 0.32
C ARG A 60 10.36 7.45 -1.06
N LEU A 61 10.24 6.14 -1.20
CA LEU A 61 9.81 5.48 -2.43
C LEU A 61 8.40 5.89 -2.84
N SER A 62 8.19 6.01 -4.16
CA SER A 62 6.85 6.21 -4.73
C SER A 62 5.94 4.99 -4.46
N LYS A 63 4.63 5.15 -4.64
CA LYS A 63 3.69 4.02 -4.45
C LYS A 63 3.99 2.88 -5.43
N ILE A 64 4.27 3.20 -6.69
CA ILE A 64 4.55 2.16 -7.68
C ILE A 64 5.89 1.47 -7.41
N ASP A 65 6.93 2.22 -7.01
CA ASP A 65 8.25 1.64 -6.76
C ASP A 65 8.26 0.77 -5.51
N THR A 66 7.55 1.18 -4.46
CA THR A 66 7.39 0.35 -3.25
C THR A 66 6.74 -0.98 -3.59
N LEU A 67 5.68 -0.99 -4.41
CA LEU A 67 5.01 -2.24 -4.81
C LEU A 67 5.93 -3.13 -5.66
N ARG A 68 6.62 -2.54 -6.65
CA ARG A 68 7.57 -3.26 -7.50
C ARG A 68 8.69 -3.90 -6.68
N LEU A 69 9.27 -3.14 -5.77
CA LEU A 69 10.38 -3.61 -4.93
C LEU A 69 9.92 -4.65 -3.90
N ALA A 70 8.74 -4.49 -3.32
CA ALA A 70 8.16 -5.51 -2.44
C ALA A 70 7.94 -6.85 -3.16
N ILE A 71 7.41 -6.84 -4.38
CA ILE A 71 7.22 -8.08 -5.17
C ILE A 71 8.57 -8.72 -5.52
N ALA A 72 9.53 -7.92 -5.97
CA ALA A 72 10.88 -8.40 -6.27
C ALA A 72 11.55 -8.99 -5.02
N TYR A 73 11.37 -8.36 -3.86
CA TYR A 73 11.94 -8.84 -2.60
C TYR A 73 11.32 -10.17 -2.15
N ILE A 74 9.99 -10.32 -2.25
CA ILE A 74 9.33 -11.60 -1.97
C ILE A 74 9.86 -12.70 -2.91
N ALA A 75 10.03 -12.41 -4.20
CA ALA A 75 10.58 -13.37 -5.16
C ALA A 75 12.01 -13.78 -4.79
N LEU A 76 12.88 -12.82 -4.47
CA LEU A 76 14.24 -13.09 -4.02
C LEU A 76 14.28 -13.96 -2.76
N LEU A 77 13.47 -13.62 -1.74
CA LEU A 77 13.40 -14.41 -0.50
C LEU A 77 12.94 -15.85 -0.76
N ARG A 78 12.00 -16.05 -1.70
CA ARG A 78 11.57 -17.40 -2.10
C ARG A 78 12.69 -18.18 -2.76
N GLU A 79 13.45 -17.56 -3.67
CA GLU A 79 14.59 -18.22 -4.33
C GLU A 79 15.67 -18.63 -3.32
N ILE A 80 16.01 -17.74 -2.38
CA ILE A 80 16.96 -18.03 -1.30
C ILE A 80 16.50 -19.22 -0.45
N LEU A 81 15.21 -19.30 -0.12
CA LEU A 81 14.68 -20.43 0.65
C LEU A 81 14.73 -21.76 -0.15
N LEU A 82 14.58 -21.71 -1.47
CA LEU A 82 14.60 -22.88 -2.34
C LEU A 82 16.02 -23.36 -2.70
N SER A 83 17.01 -22.46 -2.73
CA SER A 83 18.39 -22.82 -3.06
C SER A 83 19.03 -23.72 -2.01
N GLY A 84 18.53 -23.70 -0.76
CA GLY A 84 19.10 -24.46 0.36
C GLY A 84 20.50 -23.98 0.77
N SER A 85 20.96 -22.86 0.22
CA SER A 85 22.23 -22.23 0.55
C SER A 85 22.04 -21.12 1.58
N ASP A 86 23.12 -20.76 2.26
CA ASP A 86 23.12 -19.59 3.16
C ASP A 86 22.73 -18.32 2.37
N PRO A 87 21.81 -17.47 2.88
CA PRO A 87 21.31 -16.30 2.16
C PRO A 87 22.39 -15.35 1.65
N LYS A 88 23.44 -15.12 2.45
CA LYS A 88 24.54 -14.23 2.07
C LYS A 88 25.32 -14.85 0.91
N SER A 89 25.57 -16.15 0.98
CA SER A 89 26.26 -16.90 -0.08
C SER A 89 25.48 -16.87 -1.40
N TYR A 90 24.14 -17.02 -1.37
CA TYR A 90 23.29 -16.90 -2.56
C TYR A 90 23.37 -15.50 -3.19
N VAL A 91 23.23 -14.46 -2.37
CA VAL A 91 23.29 -13.07 -2.85
C VAL A 91 24.67 -12.72 -3.41
N ASP A 92 25.75 -13.14 -2.73
CA ASP A 92 27.13 -12.93 -3.19
C ASP A 92 27.38 -13.63 -4.53
N GLU A 93 26.84 -14.83 -4.72
CA GLU A 93 26.92 -15.56 -5.98
C GLU A 93 26.13 -14.87 -7.10
N CYS A 94 24.91 -14.40 -6.83
CA CYS A 94 24.12 -13.61 -7.77
C CYS A 94 24.84 -12.34 -8.22
N MET A 95 25.52 -11.63 -7.30
CA MET A 95 26.28 -10.43 -7.63
C MET A 95 27.53 -10.74 -8.46
N LYS A 96 28.20 -11.87 -8.23
CA LYS A 96 29.39 -12.30 -8.99
C LYS A 96 29.06 -12.83 -10.37
N ASN A 97 27.95 -13.54 -10.52
CA ASN A 97 27.58 -14.21 -11.78
C ASN A 97 26.88 -13.29 -12.78
N GLY A 98 26.56 -12.05 -12.36
CA GLY A 98 25.72 -11.11 -13.09
C GLY A 98 24.26 -11.59 -13.12
N CYS A 99 23.29 -10.69 -13.00
CA CYS A 99 21.86 -11.00 -13.01
C CYS A 99 21.43 -11.64 -14.35
N LYS A 100 21.66 -12.96 -14.53
CA LYS A 100 21.30 -13.69 -15.76
C LYS A 100 19.87 -14.24 -15.75
N ASN A 101 19.18 -14.16 -14.63
CA ASN A 101 17.79 -14.60 -14.50
C ASN A 101 16.87 -13.39 -14.50
N GLN A 102 16.82 -12.67 -15.61
CA GLN A 102 15.65 -11.85 -15.91
C GLN A 102 14.55 -12.82 -16.34
N SER A 103 13.93 -13.49 -15.36
CA SER A 103 12.59 -14.01 -15.58
C SER A 103 11.77 -12.83 -16.07
N ASN A 104 11.22 -12.97 -17.27
CA ASN A 104 10.39 -11.99 -17.96
C ASN A 104 9.20 -11.60 -17.09
N ALA A 105 9.41 -10.74 -16.11
CA ALA A 105 8.35 -10.03 -15.45
C ALA A 105 7.92 -8.95 -16.45
N ILE A 106 7.07 -9.37 -17.40
CA ILE A 106 6.31 -8.47 -18.27
C ILE A 106 5.42 -7.67 -17.32
N TRP A 107 5.93 -6.54 -16.84
CA TRP A 107 5.14 -5.56 -16.10
C TRP A 107 4.34 -4.78 -17.13
N ASN A 108 3.20 -5.33 -17.50
CA ASN A 108 2.18 -4.64 -18.29
C ASN A 108 1.68 -3.41 -17.52
N THR A 109 2.35 -2.28 -17.73
CA THR A 109 1.77 -0.97 -17.46
C THR A 109 0.82 -0.66 -18.61
N SER A 110 -0.45 -1.06 -18.47
CA SER A 110 -1.48 -0.50 -19.36
C SER A 110 -1.50 1.02 -19.16
N ALA A 111 -1.45 1.71 -20.30
CA ALA A 111 -1.27 3.14 -20.58
C ALA A 111 -1.90 4.14 -19.59
#